data_AF-A0A7Y7NAR5-F1
#
_entry.id   AF-A0A7Y7NAR5-F1
#
_cell.length_a   1.000
_cell.length_b   1.000
_cell.length_c   1.000
_cell.angle_alpha   90.00
_cell.angle_beta   90.00
_cell.angle_gamma   90.00
#
_symmetry.space_group_name_H-M   'P 1'
#
loop_
_entity.id
_entity.type
_entity.pdbx_description
1 polymer ?
#
loop_
_entity_poly.entity_id
_entity_poly.type
_entity_poly.pdbx_seq_one_letter_code
_entity_poly.pdbx_strand_id
1 'polypeptide(L)' 'MDDEIRISRAQLTEWAESLIHMNHHGTLVQREIAAGNTERASHLAERARKRAWKMLNELFAFGVKKPDGYCEPDSEE' A
#
# COMPACT_ATOMS: atom_id res chain seq x y z
N MET A 1 13.95 21.07 17.06
CA MET A 1 13.95 19.71 17.60
C MET A 1 13.67 18.83 16.40
N ASP A 2 14.64 18.02 15.97
CA ASP A 2 14.33 17.00 14.97
C ASP A 2 13.36 16.02 15.63
N ASP A 3 12.14 15.94 15.10
CA ASP A 3 11.13 14.99 15.55
C ASP A 3 11.59 13.58 15.12
N GLU A 4 12.43 12.96 15.96
CA GLU A 4 12.97 11.63 15.70
C GLU A 4 11.86 10.56 15.76
N ILE A 5 11.54 9.94 14.63
CA ILE A 5 10.62 8.80 14.56
C ILE A 5 11.40 7.52 14.90
N ARG A 6 10.93 6.76 15.90
CA ARG A 6 11.49 5.47 16.29
C ARG A 6 10.58 4.32 15.87
N ILE A 7 11.04 3.51 14.92
CA ILE A 7 10.33 2.33 14.41
C ILE A 7 11.18 1.09 14.66
N SER A 8 10.55 0.00 15.12
CA SER A 8 11.25 -1.26 15.37
C SER A 8 11.70 -1.93 14.06
N ARG A 9 12.78 -2.72 14.12
CA ARG A 9 13.18 -3.55 12.97
C ARG A 9 12.05 -4.49 12.51
N ALA A 10 11.29 -5.05 13.46
CA ALA A 10 10.18 -5.96 13.14
C ALA A 10 9.11 -5.25 12.30
N GLN A 11 8.74 -4.02 12.65
CA GLN A 11 7.78 -3.22 11.88
C GLN A 11 8.33 -2.89 10.48
N LEU A 12 9.61 -2.51 10.37
CA LEU A 12 10.24 -2.27 9.07
C LEU A 12 10.25 -3.51 8.18
N THR A 13 10.47 -4.70 8.77
CA THR A 13 10.40 -5.98 8.04
C THR A 13 8.98 -6.25 7.54
N GLU A 14 7.95 -6.06 8.37
CA GLU A 14 6.55 -6.26 7.97
C GLU A 14 6.13 -5.31 6.82
N TRP A 15 6.59 -4.06 6.88
CA TRP A 15 6.39 -3.10 5.79
C TRP A 15 7.12 -3.51 4.51
N ALA A 16 8.37 -3.98 4.62
CA ALA A 16 9.11 -4.48 3.46
C ALA A 16 8.42 -5.68 2.80
N GLU A 17 7.93 -6.63 3.60
CA GLU A 17 7.13 -7.76 3.10
C GLU A 17 5.85 -7.28 2.40
N SER A 18 5.16 -6.29 2.98
CA SER A 18 3.97 -5.70 2.36
C SER A 18 4.27 -5.02 1.03
N LEU A 19 5.39 -4.30 0.92
CA LEU A 19 5.87 -3.71 -0.34
C LEU A 19 6.17 -4.77 -1.39
N ILE A 20 6.83 -5.88 -1.01
CA ILE A 20 7.10 -7.00 -1.91
C ILE A 20 5.78 -7.59 -2.44
N HIS A 21 4.80 -7.82 -1.57
CA HIS A 21 3.50 -8.32 -1.98
C HIS A 21 2.78 -7.38 -2.94
N MET A 22 2.79 -6.06 -2.69
CA MET A 22 2.17 -5.09 -3.59
C MET A 22 2.83 -5.07 -4.97
N ASN A 23 4.16 -5.08 -5.02
CA ASN A 23 4.91 -5.15 -6.27
C ASN A 23 4.60 -6.45 -7.06
N HIS A 24 4.51 -7.57 -6.35
CA HIS A 24 4.12 -8.85 -6.96
C HIS A 24 2.71 -8.79 -7.54
N HIS A 25 1.74 -8.21 -6.83
CA HIS A 25 0.38 -8.01 -7.35
C HIS A 25 0.39 -7.12 -8.60
N GLY A 26 1.16 -6.03 -8.62
CA GLY A 26 1.31 -5.18 -9.82
C GLY A 26 1.83 -5.96 -11.04
N THR A 27 2.79 -6.87 -10.82
CA THR A 27 3.29 -7.76 -11.88
C THR A 27 2.19 -8.69 -12.39
N LEU A 28 1.40 -9.27 -11.49
CA LEU A 28 0.27 -10.14 -11.86
C LEU A 28 -0.81 -9.36 -12.62
N VAL A 29 -1.15 -8.14 -12.18
CA VAL A 29 -2.10 -7.25 -12.88
C VAL A 29 -1.68 -7.07 -14.33
N GLN A 30 -0.42 -6.71 -14.59
CA GLN A 30 0.08 -6.54 -15.96
C GLN A 30 -0.05 -7.81 -16.80
N ARG A 31 0.23 -8.98 -16.22
CA ARG A 31 0.07 -10.27 -16.90
C ARG A 31 -1.38 -10.59 -17.23
N GLU A 32 -2.28 -10.37 -16.27
CA GLU A 32 -3.72 -10.62 -16.48
C GLU A 32 -4.29 -9.67 -17.53
N ILE A 33 -3.88 -8.39 -17.54
CA ILE A 33 -4.26 -7.44 -18.61
C ILE A 33 -3.77 -7.92 -19.97
N ALA A 34 -2.51 -8.35 -20.08
CA ALA A 34 -1.95 -8.86 -21.33
C ALA A 34 -2.66 -10.14 -21.82
N ALA A 35 -3.19 -10.94 -20.90
CA ALA A 35 -3.98 -12.13 -21.20
C ALA A 35 -5.47 -11.84 -21.49
N GLY A 36 -5.93 -10.59 -21.36
CA GLY A 36 -7.33 -10.20 -21.52
C GLY A 36 -8.23 -10.45 -20.29
N ASN A 37 -7.65 -10.85 -19.16
CA ASN A 37 -8.36 -11.18 -17.92
C ASN A 37 -8.58 -9.92 -17.04
N THR A 38 -9.36 -8.96 -17.53
CA THR A 38 -9.53 -7.64 -16.88
C THR A 38 -10.18 -7.72 -15.50
N GLU A 39 -11.14 -8.63 -15.28
CA GLU A 39 -11.78 -8.84 -13.97
C GLU A 39 -10.75 -9.27 -12.92
N ARG A 40 -9.93 -10.27 -13.25
CA ARG A 40 -8.87 -10.76 -12.37
C ARG A 40 -7.80 -9.70 -12.11
N ALA A 41 -7.45 -8.91 -13.13
CA ALA A 41 -6.57 -7.76 -12.97
C ALA A 41 -7.14 -6.73 -11.99
N SER A 42 -8.44 -6.43 -12.08
CA SER A 42 -9.13 -5.52 -11.15
C SER A 42 -9.05 -6.02 -9.70
N HIS A 43 -9.35 -7.30 -9.47
CA HIS A 43 -9.24 -7.90 -8.12
C HIS A 43 -7.82 -7.83 -7.55
N LEU A 44 -6.80 -8.10 -8.37
CA LEU A 44 -5.40 -8.03 -7.94
C LEU A 44 -4.98 -6.59 -7.62
N ALA A 45 -5.41 -5.63 -8.43
CA ALA A 45 -5.16 -4.21 -8.22
C ALA A 45 -5.81 -3.73 -6.90
N GLU A 46 -7.05 -4.13 -6.63
CA GLU A 46 -7.75 -3.76 -5.40
C GLU A 46 -7.06 -4.35 -4.15
N ARG A 47 -6.55 -5.58 -4.23
CA ARG A 47 -5.76 -6.16 -3.13
C ARG A 47 -4.47 -5.39 -2.86
N ALA A 48 -3.77 -4.96 -3.91
CA ALA A 48 -2.58 -4.12 -3.77
C ALA A 48 -2.94 -2.76 -3.15
N ARG A 49 -4.02 -2.13 -3.62
CA ARG A 49 -4.53 -0.85 -3.09
C ARG A 49 -4.86 -0.94 -1.60
N LYS A 50 -5.62 -1.96 -1.17
CA LYS A 50 -5.97 -2.17 0.26
C LYS A 50 -4.73 -2.33 1.14
N ARG A 51 -3.70 -3.04 0.65
CA ARG A 51 -2.44 -3.21 1.39
C ARG A 51 -1.63 -1.91 1.45
N ALA A 52 -1.58 -1.14 0.37
CA ALA A 52 -0.94 0.18 0.35
C ALA A 52 -1.61 1.11 1.35
N TRP A 53 -2.94 1.09 1.37
CA TRP A 53 -3.75 1.88 2.28
C TRP A 53 -3.48 1.55 3.75
N LYS A 54 -3.46 0.26 4.09
CA LYS A 54 -3.11 -0.20 5.45
C LYS A 54 -1.73 0.32 5.87
N MET A 55 -0.71 0.10 5.04
CA MET A 55 0.66 0.54 5.35
C MET A 55 0.78 2.07 5.48
N LEU A 56 0.06 2.82 4.65
CA LEU A 56 0.04 4.29 4.73
C LEU A 56 -0.55 4.79 6.05
N ASN A 57 -1.65 4.17 6.50
CA ASN A 57 -2.24 4.50 7.80
C ASN A 57 -1.33 4.14 8.98
N GLU A 58 -0.60 3.03 8.88
CA GLU A 58 0.42 2.68 9.88
C GLU A 58 1.54 3.74 9.91
N LEU A 59 2.04 4.20 8.76
CA LEU A 59 3.04 5.27 8.70
C LEU A 59 2.55 6.55 9.39
N PHE A 60 1.29 6.96 9.15
CA PHE A 60 0.70 8.10 9.85
C PHE A 60 0.59 7.88 11.36
N ALA A 61 0.27 6.65 11.80
CA ALA A 61 0.26 6.31 13.22
C ALA A 61 1.66 6.40 13.88
N PHE A 62 2.75 6.20 13.12
CA PHE A 62 4.12 6.40 13.56
C PHE A 62 4.61 7.86 13.49
N GLY A 63 3.72 8.82 13.18
CA GLY A 63 4.02 10.24 13.20
C GLY A 63 4.52 10.81 11.86
N VAL A 64 4.43 10.04 10.77
CA VAL A 64 4.66 10.58 9.43
C VAL A 64 3.56 11.60 9.11
N LYS A 65 3.93 12.77 8.59
CA LYS A 65 2.96 13.81 8.23
C LYS A 65 2.25 13.46 6.92
N LYS A 66 0.93 13.65 6.90
CA LYS A 66 0.14 13.64 5.66
C LYS A 66 0.64 14.78 4.75
N PRO A 67 0.87 14.53 3.45
CA PRO A 67 1.16 15.60 2.50
C PRO A 67 -0.01 16.59 2.43
N ASP A 68 0.29 17.87 2.28
CA ASP A 68 -0.73 18.91 2.11
C ASP A 68 -1.61 18.60 0.88
N GLY A 69 -2.93 18.65 1.06
CA GLY A 69 -3.91 18.38 -0.01
C GLY A 69 -4.18 16.91 -0.30
N TYR A 70 -3.56 15.95 0.41
CA TYR A 70 -3.95 14.55 0.31
C TYR A 70 -5.31 14.31 0.99
N CYS A 71 -6.29 13.83 0.20
CA CYS A 71 -7.58 13.35 0.69
C CYS A 71 -7.62 11.82 0.56
N GLU A 72 -8.10 11.15 1.60
CA GLU A 72 -8.36 9.71 1.54
C GLU A 72 -9.46 9.47 0.49
N PRO A 73 -9.37 8.44 -0.36
CA PRO A 73 -10.49 8.07 -1.20
C PRO A 73 -11.65 7.70 -0.28
N ASP A 74 -12.83 8.30 -0.51
CA ASP A 74 -14.02 8.10 0.32
C ASP A 74 -14.21 6.60 0.57
N SER A 75 -14.30 6.23 1.85
CA SER A 75 -14.63 4.88 2.26
C SER A 75 -16.12 4.62 2.01
N GLU A 76 -16.52 4.60 0.74
CA GLU A 76 -17.80 4.03 0.35
C GLU A 76 -17.60 2.50 0.28
N GLU A 77 -18.03 1.83 1.36
CA GLU A 77 -18.36 0.40 1.36
C GLU A 77 -19.63 0.14 0.54
#